data_AF-A0A6L8EW50-F1
#
_entry.id   AF-A0A6L8EW50-F1
#
_cell.length_a   1.000
_cell.length_b   1.000
_cell.length_c   1.000
_cell.angle_alpha   90.00
_cell.angle_beta   90.00
_cell.angle_gamma   90.00
#
_symmetry.space_group_name_H-M   'P 1'
#
loop_
_entity.id
_entity.type
_entity.pdbx_description
1 polymer ?
#
loop_
_entity_poly.entity_id
_entity_poly.type
_entity_poly.pdbx_seq_one_letter_code
_entity_poly.pdbx_strand_id
1 'polypeptide(L)'
;MMKRFFFGLTFLACLLSLTFFVGCGDPEGTERADLVVNDDNDDDDTEPFVPIVLPDELYDTSDLTYDISDEEVQELMALEIPDHFFHDPKYFHAQLLQQFGNIPAVHIVAERHRKRLLKPGGFTATLDEALNYAKARYVLWPNESTKKSLEGYLKDKLMQETDDPELFAQIYREQLIEQFGHIPEVDIVVAGETKLMFGGFRIKGNEDEYLAYHEALYVLFPNASVLRELERAREEVRKAKEEEE
;
A
#
# COMPACT_ATOMS: atom_id res chain seq x y z
N MET A 1 -24.71 -13.70 -0.10
CA MET A 1 -23.89 -13.00 0.92
C MET A 1 -22.52 -13.70 1.06
N MET A 2 -21.79 -13.87 -0.05
CA MET A 2 -20.45 -14.48 -0.15
C MET A 2 -19.73 -13.90 -1.38
N LYS A 3 -19.51 -12.58 -1.42
CA LYS A 3 -18.78 -11.90 -2.53
C LYS A 3 -17.44 -11.28 -2.10
N ARG A 4 -17.08 -11.38 -0.81
CA ARG A 4 -15.88 -10.71 -0.26
C ARG A 4 -14.62 -11.58 -0.20
N PHE A 5 -14.68 -12.85 -0.64
CA PHE A 5 -13.55 -13.78 -0.46
C PHE A 5 -12.52 -13.77 -1.60
N PHE A 6 -12.87 -13.31 -2.81
CA PHE A 6 -11.93 -13.28 -3.93
C PHE A 6 -11.02 -12.04 -3.95
N PHE A 7 -11.45 -10.93 -3.36
CA PHE A 7 -10.65 -9.71 -3.19
C PHE A 7 -9.42 -9.92 -2.28
N GLY A 8 -9.41 -10.95 -1.44
CA GLY A 8 -8.33 -11.17 -0.48
C GLY A 8 -7.02 -11.65 -1.10
N LEU A 9 -7.01 -12.22 -2.31
CA LEU A 9 -5.80 -12.89 -2.85
C LEU A 9 -4.89 -11.96 -3.66
N THR A 10 -5.47 -11.05 -4.45
CA THR A 10 -4.72 -10.00 -5.17
C THR A 10 -4.28 -8.88 -4.24
N PHE A 11 -5.12 -8.47 -3.28
CA PHE A 11 -4.77 -7.46 -2.28
C PHE A 11 -3.67 -7.95 -1.33
N LEU A 12 -3.66 -9.24 -0.98
CA LEU A 12 -2.62 -9.84 -0.14
C LEU A 12 -1.29 -10.02 -0.89
N ALA A 13 -1.31 -10.20 -2.22
CA ALA A 13 -0.10 -10.20 -3.04
C ALA A 13 0.54 -8.80 -3.15
N CYS A 14 -0.27 -7.74 -3.28
CA CYS A 14 0.20 -6.35 -3.28
C CYS A 14 0.69 -5.89 -1.90
N LEU A 15 0.01 -6.30 -0.82
CA LEU A 15 0.49 -6.05 0.54
C LEU A 15 1.78 -6.80 0.86
N LEU A 16 1.99 -8.01 0.31
CA LEU A 16 3.22 -8.76 0.50
C LEU A 16 4.40 -8.17 -0.27
N SER A 17 4.20 -7.62 -1.47
CA SER A 17 5.29 -6.93 -2.21
C SER A 17 5.75 -5.64 -1.51
N LEU A 18 4.83 -4.93 -0.85
CA LEU A 18 5.15 -3.74 -0.05
C LEU A 18 5.96 -4.05 1.22
N THR A 19 5.96 -5.30 1.71
CA THR A 19 6.77 -5.67 2.89
C THR A 19 8.27 -5.80 2.59
N PHE A 20 8.68 -5.84 1.32
CA PHE A 20 10.10 -5.85 0.92
C PHE A 20 10.75 -4.46 0.87
N PHE A 21 9.96 -3.38 0.88
CA PHE A 21 10.49 -2.01 0.78
C PHE A 21 10.84 -1.36 2.13
N VAL A 22 10.66 -2.05 3.26
CA VAL A 22 11.06 -1.56 4.59
C VAL A 22 12.16 -2.44 5.18
N GLY A 23 13.27 -2.55 4.45
CA GLY A 23 14.55 -3.06 4.93
C GLY A 23 15.67 -2.26 4.28
N CYS A 24 16.36 -1.42 5.06
CA CYS A 24 17.55 -0.71 4.60
C CYS A 24 18.61 -1.71 4.11
N GLY A 25 19.14 -1.46 2.92
CA GLY A 25 20.31 -2.14 2.38
C GLY A 25 20.39 -1.85 0.90
N ASP A 26 21.09 -0.78 0.54
CA ASP A 26 21.58 -0.56 -0.82
C ASP A 26 22.30 -1.83 -1.30
N PRO A 27 21.91 -2.45 -2.43
CA PRO A 27 22.81 -3.28 -3.20
C PRO A 27 23.19 -2.49 -4.44
N GLU A 28 24.40 -1.93 -4.41
CA GLU A 28 25.14 -1.64 -5.62
C GLU A 28 25.06 -2.86 -6.57
N GLY A 29 24.64 -2.62 -7.81
CA GLY A 29 24.90 -3.53 -8.91
C GLY A 29 24.04 -4.79 -8.97
N THR A 30 22.81 -4.65 -9.46
CA THR A 30 22.19 -5.69 -10.28
C THR A 30 21.73 -5.05 -11.58
N GLU A 31 22.52 -5.26 -12.63
CA GLU A 31 22.20 -4.95 -14.02
C GLU A 31 20.81 -5.51 -14.35
N ARG A 32 19.83 -4.59 -14.39
CA ARG A 32 18.50 -4.86 -14.92
C ARG A 32 18.70 -4.99 -16.43
N ALA A 33 18.35 -6.14 -16.99
CA ALA A 33 18.41 -6.34 -18.43
C ALA A 33 17.60 -5.23 -19.12
N ASP A 34 18.28 -4.36 -19.85
CA ASP A 34 17.72 -3.30 -20.67
C ASP A 34 16.76 -3.92 -21.69
N LEU A 35 15.46 -3.82 -21.39
CA LEU A 35 14.43 -3.79 -22.42
C LEU A 35 14.51 -2.39 -23.04
N VAL A 36 15.40 -2.24 -24.02
CA VAL A 36 15.44 -1.07 -24.90
C VAL A 36 14.15 -1.11 -25.73
N VAL A 37 13.11 -0.47 -25.22
CA VAL A 37 11.99 -0.01 -26.04
C VAL A 37 12.49 1.27 -26.70
N ASN A 38 12.76 1.20 -28.01
CA ASN A 38 13.01 2.40 -28.80
C ASN A 38 11.74 3.25 -28.76
N ASP A 39 11.79 4.34 -28.01
CA ASP A 39 10.72 5.32 -27.90
C ASP A 39 11.02 6.49 -28.84
N ASP A 40 10.60 6.34 -30.09
CA ASP A 40 10.55 7.41 -31.11
C ASP A 40 9.07 7.71 -31.43
N ASN A 41 8.22 7.89 -30.42
CA ASN A 41 6.86 8.42 -30.61
C ASN A 41 6.62 9.61 -29.67
N ASP A 42 7.00 10.77 -30.17
CA ASP A 42 6.85 12.13 -29.59
C ASP A 42 5.39 12.65 -29.64
N ASP A 43 4.40 11.76 -29.54
CA ASP A 43 2.96 12.09 -29.52
C ASP A 43 2.31 11.53 -28.24
N ASP A 44 2.87 11.89 -27.07
CA ASP A 44 2.25 11.58 -25.77
C ASP A 44 1.13 12.61 -25.49
N ASP A 45 -0.04 12.40 -26.10
CA ASP A 45 -1.31 13.11 -25.82
C ASP A 45 -1.88 12.75 -24.42
N THR A 46 -1.08 12.17 -23.53
CA THR A 46 -1.51 11.78 -22.19
C THR A 46 -1.56 13.01 -21.29
N GLU A 47 -2.75 13.33 -20.76
CA GLU A 47 -2.92 14.47 -19.85
C GLU A 47 -1.90 14.40 -18.70
N PRO A 48 -1.30 15.53 -18.30
CA PRO A 48 -0.30 15.56 -17.25
C PRO A 48 -0.89 15.00 -15.95
N PHE A 49 -0.24 13.97 -15.39
CA PHE A 49 -0.65 13.38 -14.13
C PHE A 49 -0.57 14.41 -12.99
N VAL A 50 -1.69 14.63 -12.29
CA VAL A 50 -1.76 15.50 -11.11
C VAL A 50 -1.93 14.62 -9.86
N PRO A 51 -0.91 14.55 -8.98
CA PRO A 51 -0.99 13.81 -7.72
C PRO A 51 -2.13 14.31 -6.83
N ILE A 52 -2.74 13.41 -6.07
CA ILE A 52 -3.76 13.81 -5.10
C ILE A 52 -3.11 14.59 -3.95
N VAL A 53 -3.72 15.74 -3.62
CA VAL A 53 -3.38 16.51 -2.43
C VAL A 53 -4.29 16.06 -1.30
N LEU A 54 -3.72 15.44 -0.27
CA LEU A 54 -4.49 15.03 0.90
C LEU A 54 -4.88 16.26 1.75
N PRO A 55 -6.12 16.35 2.24
CA PRO A 55 -6.54 17.40 3.15
C PRO A 55 -5.78 17.33 4.49
N ASP A 56 -5.48 18.50 5.07
CA ASP A 56 -4.67 18.63 6.30
C ASP A 56 -5.29 17.92 7.50
N GLU A 57 -6.62 17.80 7.54
CA GLU A 57 -7.36 17.12 8.60
C GLU A 57 -6.99 15.63 8.73
N LEU A 58 -6.54 15.00 7.64
CA LEU A 58 -6.12 13.59 7.67
C LEU A 58 -4.79 13.37 8.40
N TYR A 59 -4.00 14.42 8.57
CA TYR A 59 -2.75 14.40 9.34
C TYR A 59 -2.99 14.64 10.83
N ASP A 60 -4.24 14.83 11.27
CA ASP A 60 -4.53 15.02 12.70
C ASP A 60 -4.04 13.80 13.50
N THR A 61 -3.23 14.08 14.52
CA THR A 61 -2.68 13.08 15.44
C THR A 61 -3.23 13.24 16.85
N SER A 62 -4.22 14.11 17.06
CA SER A 62 -4.86 14.35 18.35
C SER A 62 -5.65 13.13 18.86
N ASP A 63 -6.02 12.24 17.94
CA ASP A 63 -6.69 10.97 18.18
C ASP A 63 -5.76 9.86 18.70
N LEU A 64 -4.44 10.07 18.68
CA LEU A 64 -3.49 9.08 19.20
C LEU A 64 -3.62 8.97 20.72
N THR A 65 -4.06 7.79 21.16
CA THR A 65 -4.14 7.44 22.57
C THR A 65 -3.40 6.14 22.83
N TYR A 66 -2.80 6.01 24.01
CA TYR A 66 -2.22 4.75 24.47
C TYR A 66 -2.39 4.65 25.98
N ASP A 67 -2.77 3.45 26.45
CA ASP A 67 -3.01 3.19 27.87
C ASP A 67 -1.79 2.49 28.48
N ILE A 68 -1.14 3.16 29.43
CA ILE A 68 0.02 2.69 30.21
C ILE A 68 -0.02 3.36 31.58
N SER A 69 0.35 2.63 32.64
CA SER A 69 0.31 3.22 33.98
C SER A 69 1.49 4.15 34.24
N ASP A 70 1.30 5.14 35.12
CA ASP A 70 2.36 6.05 35.54
C ASP A 70 3.51 5.31 36.21
N GLU A 71 3.22 4.22 36.94
CA GLU A 71 4.26 3.37 37.55
C GLU A 71 5.13 2.72 36.47
N GLU A 72 4.53 2.15 35.42
CA GLU A 72 5.27 1.51 34.33
C GLU A 72 6.14 2.54 33.57
N VAL A 73 5.61 3.75 33.34
CA VAL A 73 6.38 4.84 32.73
C VAL A 73 7.56 5.24 33.60
N GLN A 74 7.37 5.38 34.92
CA GLN A 74 8.45 5.72 35.85
C GLN A 74 9.52 4.64 35.89
N GLU A 75 9.13 3.36 35.90
CA GLU A 75 10.06 2.24 35.84
C GLU A 75 10.90 2.28 34.56
N LEU A 76 10.29 2.52 33.41
CA LEU A 76 10.99 2.60 32.12
C LEU A 76 11.92 3.80 32.04
N MET A 77 11.47 4.97 32.52
CA MET A 77 12.27 6.20 32.54
C MET A 77 13.51 6.07 33.42
N ALA A 78 13.44 5.29 34.51
CA ALA A 78 14.54 5.08 35.45
C ALA A 78 15.58 4.06 34.97
N LEU A 79 15.38 3.38 33.84
CA LEU A 79 16.31 2.37 33.35
C LEU A 79 17.60 3.00 32.84
N GLU A 80 18.73 2.44 33.29
CA GLU A 80 20.01 2.65 32.64
C GLU A 80 20.05 1.83 31.35
N ILE A 81 20.24 2.52 30.22
CA ILE A 81 20.19 1.92 28.88
C ILE A 81 21.62 1.48 28.52
N PRO A 82 21.87 0.17 28.28
CA PRO A 82 23.18 -0.31 27.83
C PRO A 82 23.56 0.27 26.45
N ASP A 83 24.84 0.25 26.07
CA ASP A 83 25.27 0.68 24.72
C ASP A 83 24.74 -0.25 23.59
N HIS A 84 24.41 -1.50 23.93
CA HIS A 84 23.99 -2.54 22.98
C HIS A 84 22.75 -3.29 23.50
N PHE A 85 21.55 -2.87 23.05
CA PHE A 85 20.28 -3.45 23.49
C PHE A 85 19.30 -3.72 22.34
N PHE A 86 19.74 -3.66 21.08
CA PHE A 86 18.89 -3.64 19.86
C PHE A 86 17.83 -4.76 19.73
N HIS A 87 17.87 -5.79 20.58
CA HIS A 87 16.93 -6.91 20.59
C HIS A 87 16.04 -6.96 21.84
N ASP A 88 16.16 -6.01 22.75
CA ASP A 88 15.33 -5.93 23.94
C ASP A 88 14.33 -4.76 23.80
N PRO A 89 13.02 -5.07 23.65
CA PRO A 89 12.01 -4.05 23.48
C PRO A 89 11.86 -3.12 24.69
N LYS A 90 12.27 -3.55 25.89
CA LYS A 90 12.20 -2.74 27.11
C LYS A 90 13.16 -1.55 27.03
N TYR A 91 14.41 -1.80 26.64
CA TYR A 91 15.40 -0.73 26.52
C TYR A 91 15.10 0.20 25.32
N PHE A 92 14.52 -0.33 24.24
CA PHE A 92 14.03 0.50 23.14
C PHE A 92 12.91 1.44 23.58
N HIS A 93 11.94 0.95 24.35
CA HIS A 93 10.88 1.79 24.89
C HIS A 93 11.42 2.84 25.86
N ALA A 94 12.32 2.44 26.77
CA ALA A 94 12.99 3.36 27.68
C ALA A 94 13.76 4.47 26.93
N GLN A 95 14.48 4.13 25.86
CA GLN A 95 15.20 5.10 25.03
C GLN A 95 14.25 6.13 24.43
N LEU A 96 13.13 5.68 23.84
CA LEU A 96 12.14 6.59 23.26
C LEU A 96 11.50 7.48 24.32
N LEU A 97 11.18 6.94 25.50
CA LEU A 97 10.63 7.70 26.62
C LEU A 97 11.61 8.77 27.11
N GLN A 98 12.90 8.44 27.26
CA GLN A 98 13.92 9.40 27.68
C GLN A 98 14.15 10.50 26.63
N GLN A 99 14.02 10.18 25.34
CA GLN A 99 14.24 11.13 24.24
C GLN A 99 13.04 12.05 23.98
N PHE A 100 11.83 11.50 23.99
CA PHE A 100 10.61 12.20 23.54
C PHE A 100 9.59 12.47 24.64
N GLY A 101 9.80 11.91 25.84
CA GLY A 101 8.87 12.00 26.96
C GLY A 101 7.71 11.01 26.87
N ASN A 102 6.83 11.07 27.87
CA ASN A 102 5.61 10.27 27.95
C ASN A 102 4.51 10.86 27.05
N ILE A 103 4.48 10.44 25.78
CA ILE A 103 3.44 10.80 24.82
C ILE A 103 2.94 9.54 24.08
N PRO A 104 1.67 9.50 23.63
CA PRO A 104 1.08 8.30 22.99
C PRO A 104 1.92 7.73 21.85
N ALA A 105 2.54 8.60 21.04
CA ALA A 105 3.36 8.20 19.91
C ALA A 105 4.55 7.31 20.30
N VAL A 106 5.19 7.56 21.44
CA VAL A 106 6.30 6.73 21.96
C VAL A 106 5.84 5.30 22.21
N HIS A 107 4.72 5.13 22.89
CA HIS A 107 4.19 3.83 23.26
C HIS A 107 3.74 3.03 22.04
N ILE A 108 3.10 3.68 21.07
CA ILE A 108 2.68 3.04 19.81
C ILE A 108 3.90 2.50 19.04
N VAL A 109 4.97 3.29 18.93
CA VAL A 109 6.19 2.87 18.23
C VAL A 109 6.92 1.75 18.98
N ALA A 110 7.03 1.87 20.30
CA ALA A 110 7.63 0.84 21.16
C ALA A 110 6.86 -0.49 21.08
N GLU A 111 5.53 -0.46 21.16
CA GLU A 111 4.68 -1.64 21.09
C GLU A 111 4.76 -2.32 19.73
N ARG A 112 4.80 -1.54 18.63
CA ARG A 112 5.03 -2.09 17.28
C ARG A 112 6.37 -2.82 17.20
N HIS A 113 7.43 -2.23 17.75
CA HIS A 113 8.75 -2.85 17.79
C HIS A 113 8.75 -4.14 18.62
N ARG A 114 8.15 -4.12 19.81
CA ARG A 114 7.97 -5.30 20.67
C ARG A 114 7.22 -6.42 19.96
N LYS A 115 6.07 -6.12 19.34
CA LYS A 115 5.27 -7.09 18.56
C LYS A 115 6.07 -7.72 17.42
N ARG A 116 6.91 -6.94 16.72
CA ARG A 116 7.79 -7.43 15.65
C ARG A 116 8.86 -8.39 16.18
N LEU A 117 9.48 -8.09 17.31
CA LEU A 117 10.50 -8.96 17.91
C LEU A 117 9.91 -10.27 18.46
N LEU A 118 8.73 -10.20 19.08
CA LEU A 118 8.08 -11.37 19.70
C LEU A 118 7.43 -12.33 18.69
N LYS A 119 7.29 -11.94 17.42
CA LYS A 119 6.70 -12.77 16.36
C LYS A 119 7.69 -13.02 15.22
N PRO A 120 8.73 -13.84 15.44
CA PRO A 120 9.65 -14.23 14.38
C PRO A 120 8.89 -15.09 13.35
N GLY A 121 8.70 -14.55 12.14
CA GLY A 121 7.86 -15.13 11.09
C GLY A 121 6.83 -14.15 10.50
N GLY A 122 6.64 -12.99 11.14
CA GLY A 122 5.81 -11.91 10.64
C GLY A 122 4.79 -11.42 11.68
N PHE A 123 4.55 -10.12 11.67
CA PHE A 123 3.47 -9.49 12.42
C PHE A 123 2.48 -8.92 11.40
N THR A 124 1.26 -9.45 11.40
CA THR A 124 0.14 -8.86 10.65
C THR A 124 -0.46 -7.74 11.48
N ALA A 125 -0.63 -6.58 10.85
CA ALA A 125 -1.30 -5.44 11.44
C ALA A 125 -2.52 -5.09 10.61
N THR A 126 -3.55 -4.56 11.26
CA THR A 126 -4.65 -3.92 10.53
C THR A 126 -4.18 -2.63 9.86
N LEU A 127 -4.94 -2.12 8.89
CA LEU A 127 -4.65 -0.84 8.27
C LEU A 127 -4.67 0.29 9.32
N ASP A 128 -5.62 0.28 10.25
CA ASP A 128 -5.67 1.26 11.35
C ASP A 128 -4.45 1.17 12.28
N GLU A 129 -3.98 -0.05 12.61
CA GLU A 129 -2.76 -0.21 13.40
C GLU A 129 -1.51 0.28 12.64
N ALA A 130 -1.47 0.10 11.32
CA ALA A 130 -0.39 0.61 10.47
C ALA A 130 -0.43 2.14 10.35
N LEU A 131 -1.63 2.72 10.18
CA LEU A 131 -1.85 4.16 10.12
C LEU A 131 -1.48 4.84 11.44
N ASN A 132 -1.94 4.32 12.59
CA ASN A 132 -1.59 4.85 13.90
C ASN A 132 -0.08 4.79 14.15
N TYR A 133 0.58 3.73 13.71
CA TYR A 133 2.03 3.63 13.76
C TYR A 133 2.72 4.66 12.87
N ALA A 134 2.22 4.91 11.66
CA ALA A 134 2.75 5.93 10.76
C ALA A 134 2.56 7.34 11.32
N LYS A 135 1.37 7.67 11.85
CA LYS A 135 1.10 8.92 12.58
C LYS A 135 2.06 9.09 13.75
N ALA A 136 2.24 8.06 14.57
CA ALA A 136 3.17 8.10 15.70
C ALA A 136 4.62 8.34 15.25
N ARG A 137 5.09 7.70 14.17
CA ARG A 137 6.42 7.97 13.61
C ARG A 137 6.56 9.39 13.09
N TYR A 138 5.52 9.93 12.44
CA TYR A 138 5.52 11.30 11.95
C TYR A 138 5.61 12.31 13.10
N VAL A 139 4.91 12.07 14.22
CA VAL A 139 5.02 12.88 15.45
C VAL A 139 6.43 12.86 16.03
N LEU A 140 7.05 11.68 16.16
CA LEU A 140 8.38 11.57 16.77
C LEU A 140 9.50 12.09 15.86
N TRP A 141 9.37 11.90 14.55
CA TRP A 141 10.37 12.27 13.56
C TRP A 141 9.71 12.92 12.33
N PRO A 142 9.28 14.19 12.41
CA PRO A 142 8.63 14.86 11.29
C PRO A 142 9.64 15.17 10.18
N ASN A 143 9.63 14.36 9.13
CA ASN A 143 10.48 14.51 7.95
C ASN A 143 9.80 13.97 6.71
N GLU A 144 10.37 14.20 5.53
CA GLU A 144 9.77 13.78 4.25
C GLU A 144 9.55 12.27 4.16
N SER A 145 10.43 11.45 4.76
CA SER A 145 10.28 10.00 4.74
C SER A 145 9.09 9.53 5.58
N THR A 146 8.92 10.08 6.79
CA THR A 146 7.77 9.74 7.66
C THR A 146 6.48 10.32 7.12
N LYS A 147 6.54 11.51 6.51
CA LYS A 147 5.41 12.13 5.82
C LYS A 147 4.93 11.26 4.64
N LYS A 148 5.82 10.91 3.71
CA LYS A 148 5.49 10.03 2.57
C LYS A 148 4.93 8.69 3.03
N SER A 149 5.50 8.10 4.08
CA SER A 149 4.98 6.86 4.65
C SER A 149 3.57 7.02 5.21
N LEU A 150 3.26 8.12 5.90
CA LEU A 150 1.93 8.42 6.42
C LEU A 150 0.93 8.66 5.29
N GLU A 151 1.30 9.45 4.29
CA GLU A 151 0.49 9.72 3.10
C GLU A 151 0.08 8.45 2.37
N GLY A 152 1.00 7.48 2.23
CA GLY A 152 0.69 6.17 1.64
C GLY A 152 -0.44 5.45 2.39
N TYR A 153 -0.35 5.35 3.72
CA TYR A 153 -1.40 4.71 4.52
C TYR A 153 -2.72 5.49 4.53
N LEU A 154 -2.67 6.82 4.45
CA LEU A 154 -3.87 7.66 4.34
C LEU A 154 -4.57 7.44 3.00
N LYS A 155 -3.81 7.39 1.89
CA LYS A 155 -4.33 7.07 0.55
C LYS A 155 -4.94 5.67 0.51
N ASP A 156 -4.26 4.67 1.08
CA ASP A 156 -4.80 3.31 1.17
C ASP A 156 -6.12 3.25 1.94
N LYS A 157 -6.23 4.02 3.04
CA LYS A 157 -7.46 4.10 3.83
C LYS A 157 -8.59 4.78 3.07
N LEU A 158 -8.32 5.94 2.47
CA LEU A 158 -9.29 6.65 1.64
C LEU A 158 -9.79 5.78 0.49
N MET A 159 -8.89 5.09 -0.20
CA MET A 159 -9.24 4.21 -1.31
C MET A 159 -10.13 3.03 -0.88
N GLN A 160 -9.94 2.49 0.32
CA GLN A 160 -10.78 1.39 0.85
C GLN A 160 -12.14 1.85 1.37
N GLU A 161 -12.24 3.09 1.83
CA GLU A 161 -13.45 3.62 2.49
C GLU A 161 -14.30 4.50 1.58
N THR A 162 -13.77 4.94 0.43
CA THR A 162 -14.49 5.81 -0.50
C THR A 162 -15.58 5.08 -1.27
N ASP A 163 -16.74 5.74 -1.38
CA ASP A 163 -17.82 5.37 -2.31
C ASP A 163 -17.77 6.22 -3.61
N ASP A 164 -16.80 7.13 -3.72
CA ASP A 164 -16.57 7.98 -4.90
C ASP A 164 -15.62 7.29 -5.90
N PRO A 165 -16.12 6.92 -7.11
CA PRO A 165 -15.31 6.29 -8.15
C PRO A 165 -14.17 7.17 -8.68
N GLU A 166 -14.36 8.49 -8.73
CA GLU A 166 -13.33 9.41 -9.24
C GLU A 166 -12.16 9.48 -8.26
N LEU A 167 -12.47 9.61 -6.96
CA LEU A 167 -11.46 9.60 -5.90
C LEU A 167 -10.70 8.26 -5.86
N PHE A 168 -11.41 7.13 -5.99
CA PHE A 168 -10.77 5.81 -6.10
C PHE A 168 -9.82 5.75 -7.29
N ALA A 169 -10.29 6.12 -8.48
CA ALA A 169 -9.51 6.06 -9.70
C ALA A 169 -8.26 6.94 -9.61
N GLN A 170 -8.38 8.15 -9.07
CA GLN A 170 -7.25 9.06 -8.91
C GLN A 170 -6.17 8.49 -7.97
N ILE A 171 -6.57 7.97 -6.81
CA ILE A 171 -5.63 7.38 -5.85
C ILE A 171 -4.97 6.14 -6.44
N TYR A 172 -5.75 5.26 -7.07
CA TYR A 172 -5.23 4.01 -7.61
C TYR A 172 -4.31 4.23 -8.81
N ARG A 173 -4.64 5.20 -9.68
CA ARG A 173 -3.78 5.63 -10.79
C ARG A 173 -2.44 6.12 -10.29
N GLU A 174 -2.43 6.96 -9.25
CA GLU A 174 -1.19 7.44 -8.64
C GLU A 174 -0.31 6.27 -8.16
N GLN A 175 -0.90 5.31 -7.44
CA GLN A 175 -0.18 4.13 -6.93
C GLN A 175 0.44 3.29 -8.06
N LEU A 176 -0.28 3.11 -9.17
CA LEU A 176 0.22 2.36 -10.32
C LEU A 176 1.29 3.14 -11.09
N ILE A 177 1.14 4.45 -11.26
CA ILE A 177 2.18 5.30 -11.90
C ILE A 177 3.47 5.28 -11.07
N GLU A 178 3.39 5.34 -9.74
CA GLU A 178 4.57 5.23 -8.88
C GLU A 178 5.30 3.88 -9.03
N GLN A 179 4.57 2.81 -9.35
CA GLN A 179 5.13 1.46 -9.48
C GLN A 179 5.63 1.12 -10.89
N PHE A 180 4.89 1.54 -11.92
CA PHE A 180 5.07 1.10 -13.31
C PHE A 180 5.44 2.22 -14.28
N GLY A 181 5.37 3.47 -13.83
CA GLY A 181 5.45 4.64 -14.70
C GLY A 181 4.11 4.96 -15.35
N HIS A 182 4.09 6.04 -16.12
CA HIS A 182 2.91 6.51 -16.83
C HIS A 182 2.84 5.82 -18.19
N ILE A 183 2.16 4.68 -18.26
CA ILE A 183 1.98 3.87 -19.47
C ILE A 183 0.49 3.57 -19.71
N PRO A 184 0.06 3.30 -20.96
CA PRO A 184 -1.37 3.11 -21.28
C PRO A 184 -2.07 2.03 -20.46
N GLU A 185 -1.35 0.96 -20.12
CA GLU A 185 -1.88 -0.16 -19.34
C GLU A 185 -2.32 0.25 -17.93
N VAL A 186 -1.71 1.29 -17.36
CA VAL A 186 -2.15 1.84 -16.06
C VAL A 186 -3.58 2.37 -16.17
N ASP A 187 -3.87 3.17 -17.19
CA ASP A 187 -5.19 3.78 -17.36
C ASP A 187 -6.27 2.73 -17.65
N ILE A 188 -5.93 1.70 -18.42
CA ILE A 188 -6.81 0.56 -18.69
C ILE A 188 -7.13 -0.20 -17.39
N VAL A 189 -6.12 -0.48 -16.56
CA VAL A 189 -6.30 -1.19 -15.28
C VAL A 189 -7.13 -0.34 -14.30
N VAL A 190 -6.86 0.97 -14.21
CA VAL A 190 -7.62 1.89 -13.35
C VAL A 190 -9.09 1.92 -13.76
N ALA A 191 -9.40 2.06 -15.06
CA ALA A 191 -10.76 2.07 -15.55
C ALA A 191 -11.49 0.74 -15.25
N GLY A 192 -10.82 -0.39 -15.46
CA GLY A 192 -11.37 -1.72 -15.20
C GLY A 192 -11.62 -2.00 -13.72
N GLU A 193 -10.65 -1.72 -12.84
CA GLU A 193 -10.80 -1.88 -11.38
C GLU A 193 -11.89 -0.96 -10.82
N THR A 194 -11.97 0.28 -11.31
CA THR A 194 -13.05 1.20 -10.94
C THR A 194 -14.42 0.62 -11.32
N LYS A 195 -14.57 0.12 -12.55
CA LYS A 195 -15.81 -0.56 -12.97
C LYS A 195 -16.11 -1.81 -12.15
N LEU A 196 -15.10 -2.58 -11.76
CA LEU A 196 -15.28 -3.78 -10.94
C LEU A 196 -15.74 -3.43 -9.52
N MET A 197 -15.10 -2.46 -8.88
CA MET A 197 -15.43 -2.01 -7.53
C MET A 197 -16.87 -1.47 -7.46
N PHE A 198 -17.21 -0.58 -8.38
CA PHE A 198 -18.49 0.14 -8.37
C PHE A 198 -19.60 -0.55 -9.18
N GLY A 199 -19.41 -1.82 -9.56
CA GLY A 199 -20.45 -2.68 -10.16
C GLY A 199 -20.80 -2.37 -11.62
N GLY A 200 -19.96 -1.62 -12.31
CA GLY A 200 -20.09 -1.27 -13.73
C GLY A 200 -19.59 -2.33 -14.70
N PHE A 201 -18.78 -3.29 -14.24
CA PHE A 201 -18.17 -4.28 -15.14
C PHE A 201 -19.17 -5.37 -15.57
N ARG A 202 -19.48 -5.42 -16.88
CA ARG A 202 -20.30 -6.48 -17.49
C ARG A 202 -19.59 -7.03 -18.71
N ILE A 203 -19.37 -8.35 -18.75
CA ILE A 203 -18.72 -9.02 -19.89
C ILE A 203 -19.56 -8.84 -21.16
N LYS A 204 -20.86 -9.14 -21.08
CA LYS A 204 -21.76 -9.05 -22.23
C LYS A 204 -21.89 -7.60 -22.70
N GLY A 205 -21.51 -7.35 -23.94
CA GLY A 205 -21.50 -6.03 -24.58
C GLY A 205 -20.29 -5.16 -24.24
N ASN A 206 -19.31 -5.65 -23.47
CA ASN A 206 -18.01 -5.00 -23.25
C ASN A 206 -16.86 -6.02 -23.32
N GLU A 207 -16.96 -6.98 -24.21
CA GLU A 207 -16.03 -8.11 -24.32
C GLU A 207 -14.59 -7.63 -24.58
N ASP A 208 -14.44 -6.66 -25.48
CA ASP A 208 -13.12 -6.15 -25.87
C ASP A 208 -12.48 -5.33 -24.73
N GLU A 209 -13.29 -4.58 -23.97
CA GLU A 209 -12.83 -3.87 -22.77
C GLU A 209 -12.41 -4.86 -21.67
N TYR A 210 -13.18 -5.92 -21.46
CA TYR A 210 -12.85 -6.97 -20.50
C TYR A 210 -11.53 -7.67 -20.83
N LEU A 211 -11.32 -7.98 -22.12
CA LEU A 211 -10.08 -8.59 -22.53
C LEU A 211 -8.91 -7.62 -22.39
N ALA A 212 -9.07 -6.36 -22.82
CA ALA A 212 -8.04 -5.33 -22.68
C ALA A 212 -7.63 -5.11 -21.22
N TYR A 213 -8.58 -5.13 -20.29
CA TYR A 213 -8.32 -5.06 -18.86
C TYR A 213 -7.42 -6.20 -18.37
N HIS A 214 -7.75 -7.46 -18.71
CA HIS A 214 -6.94 -8.61 -18.28
C HIS A 214 -5.57 -8.66 -18.98
N GLU A 215 -5.48 -8.17 -20.21
CA GLU A 215 -4.20 -8.04 -20.92
C GLU A 215 -3.30 -6.99 -20.27
N ALA A 216 -3.85 -5.82 -19.94
CA ALA A 216 -3.14 -4.77 -19.21
C ALA A 216 -2.70 -5.24 -17.81
N LEU A 217 -3.55 -5.96 -17.09
CA LEU A 217 -3.17 -6.59 -15.82
C LEU A 217 -1.96 -7.53 -15.98
N TYR A 218 -1.89 -8.31 -17.05
CA TYR A 218 -0.77 -9.21 -17.30
C TYR A 218 0.51 -8.47 -17.65
N VAL A 219 0.42 -7.34 -18.37
CA VAL A 219 1.57 -6.47 -18.64
C VAL A 219 2.13 -5.89 -17.34
N LEU A 220 1.27 -5.33 -16.47
CA LEU A 220 1.71 -4.75 -15.20
C LEU A 220 2.20 -5.81 -14.20
N PHE A 221 1.54 -6.98 -14.17
CA PHE A 221 1.80 -8.03 -13.17
C PHE A 221 2.02 -9.40 -13.84
N PRO A 222 3.14 -9.60 -14.57
CA PRO A 222 3.38 -10.82 -15.36
C PRO A 222 3.70 -12.02 -14.47
N ASN A 223 2.66 -12.67 -13.95
CA ASN A 223 2.77 -13.86 -13.11
C ASN A 223 1.78 -14.95 -13.52
N ALA A 224 2.05 -16.18 -13.09
CA ALA A 224 1.27 -17.35 -13.48
C ALA A 224 -0.20 -17.29 -13.03
N SER A 225 -0.53 -16.54 -11.98
CA SER A 225 -1.92 -16.36 -11.56
C SER A 225 -2.66 -15.43 -12.50
N VAL A 226 -2.06 -14.29 -12.84
CA VAL A 226 -2.65 -13.31 -13.76
C VAL A 226 -2.78 -13.89 -15.18
N LEU A 227 -1.80 -14.68 -15.63
CA LEU A 227 -1.89 -15.40 -16.91
C LEU A 227 -3.11 -16.33 -16.97
N ARG A 228 -3.38 -17.08 -15.89
CA ARG A 228 -4.56 -17.96 -15.82
C ARG A 228 -5.88 -17.19 -15.87
N GLU A 229 -5.93 -16.00 -15.26
CA GLU A 229 -7.12 -15.14 -15.31
C GLU A 229 -7.30 -14.56 -16.72
N LEU A 230 -6.22 -14.15 -17.40
CA LEU A 230 -6.27 -13.73 -18.80
C LEU A 230 -6.73 -14.86 -19.74
N GLU A 231 -6.22 -16.07 -19.58
CA GLU A 231 -6.67 -17.24 -20.35
C GLU A 231 -8.16 -17.55 -20.12
N ARG A 232 -8.64 -17.41 -18.87
CA ARG A 232 -10.06 -17.55 -18.55
C ARG A 232 -10.88 -16.45 -19.22
N ALA A 233 -10.44 -15.20 -19.16
CA ALA A 233 -11.13 -14.07 -19.78
C ALA A 233 -11.26 -14.24 -21.30
N ARG A 234 -10.21 -14.72 -21.97
CA ARG A 234 -10.24 -15.07 -23.41
C ARG A 234 -11.32 -16.09 -23.74
N GLU A 235 -11.44 -17.14 -22.91
CA GLU A 235 -12.44 -18.19 -23.09
C GLU A 235 -13.87 -17.71 -22.79
N GLU A 236 -14.06 -16.86 -21.78
CA GLU A 236 -15.35 -16.25 -21.45
C GLU A 236 -15.84 -15.34 -22.60
N VAL A 237 -14.95 -14.50 -23.13
CA VAL A 237 -15.24 -13.65 -24.30
C VAL A 237 -15.58 -14.48 -25.52
N ARG A 238 -14.83 -15.57 -25.80
CA ARG A 238 -15.12 -16.48 -26.92
C ARG A 238 -16.54 -17.03 -26.82
N LYS A 239 -16.96 -17.52 -25.66
CA LYS A 239 -18.31 -18.05 -25.44
C LYS A 239 -19.38 -16.97 -25.56
N ALA A 240 -19.15 -15.78 -25.00
CA ALA A 240 -20.09 -14.68 -25.08
C ALA A 240 -20.38 -14.28 -26.54
N LYS A 241 -19.34 -14.22 -27.37
CA LYS A 241 -19.47 -13.95 -28.82
C LYS A 241 -20.20 -15.07 -29.57
N GLU A 242 -19.97 -16.33 -29.20
CA GLU A 242 -20.68 -17.50 -29.78
C GLU A 242 -22.18 -17.56 -29.40
N GLU A 243 -22.60 -16.98 -28.28
CA GLU A 243 -24.00 -16.94 -27.84
C GLU A 243 -24.80 -15.78 -28.47
N GLU A 244 -24.13 -14.82 -29.13
CA GLU A 244 -24.77 -13.72 -29.85
C GLU A 244 -24.99 -13.99 -31.36
N GLU A 245 -24.36 -15.04 -31.90
CA GLU A 245 -24.55 -15.54 -33.28
C GLU A 245 -25.71 -16.54 -33.41
#